data_AF-A0AAW8QJN7-F1
#
_entry.id   AF-A0AAW8QJN7-F1
#
_cell.length_a   1.000
_cell.length_b   1.000
_cell.length_c   1.000
_cell.angle_alpha   90.00
_cell.angle_beta   90.00
_cell.angle_gamma   90.00
#
_symmetry.space_group_name_H-M   'P 1'
#
loop_
_entity.id
_entity.type
_entity.pdbx_description
1 polymer ?
#
loop_
_entity_poly.entity_id
_entity_poly.type
_entity_poly.pdbx_seq_one_letter_code
_entity_poly.pdbx_strand_id
1 'polypeptide(L)'
;MAKNYYEELGVSREASADEIKKAYRKLARKYHPDISKEKDAEAKMQAINVAYDTLSNTEKKTEYDQILDHPQGFNNFGQGAAQGGFDGAQFYRQGFTGGEQADFSGFEDLFGRFGAGFGGGQQQHQRQQRSYRGEDQHASIEVDLDIAYHGSTQQITLQIPTVNAYGEPEVQRKTLQVKIPKGMKEGQQIRLSGQGQSGINGGANGNLYIEIQYKDTDRVHVEGSDVYLTVDVAPWEAALGQGIEVKTPAGPLNVNLPHNAKQGQQLRLKDKGIPNKTPGHLYLILNIVFPPAHSEKEKQAYQQLAEAFASFEPRSSH
;
A
#
# COMPACT_ATOMS: atom_id res chain seq x y z
N MET A 1 39.33 10.27 -28.26
CA MET A 1 38.02 9.70 -28.67
C MET A 1 37.33 9.27 -27.39
N ALA A 2 36.11 9.73 -27.13
CA ALA A 2 35.37 9.30 -25.95
C ALA A 2 35.07 7.80 -26.08
N LYS A 3 35.40 7.03 -25.04
CA LYS A 3 35.11 5.59 -25.02
C LYS A 3 33.62 5.39 -24.75
N ASN A 4 32.99 4.50 -25.51
CA ASN A 4 31.60 4.14 -25.28
C ASN A 4 31.48 3.17 -24.07
N TYR A 5 30.28 3.02 -23.50
CA TYR A 5 30.06 2.14 -22.34
C TYR A 5 30.40 0.66 -22.59
N TYR A 6 30.33 0.19 -23.84
CA TYR A 6 30.73 -1.16 -24.22
C TYR A 6 32.26 -1.34 -24.16
N GLU A 7 33.01 -0.35 -24.63
CA GLU A 7 34.47 -0.27 -24.55
C GLU A 7 34.95 -0.11 -23.11
N GLU A 8 34.20 0.63 -22.27
CA GLU A 8 34.54 0.83 -20.86
C GLU A 8 34.38 -0.46 -20.04
N LEU A 9 33.41 -1.31 -20.39
CA LEU A 9 33.26 -2.65 -19.82
C LEU A 9 34.07 -3.73 -20.57
N GLY A 10 34.65 -3.41 -21.72
CA GLY A 10 35.39 -4.34 -22.56
C GLY A 10 34.52 -5.47 -23.14
N VAL A 11 33.26 -5.19 -23.47
CA VAL A 11 32.28 -6.13 -24.01
C VAL A 11 31.80 -5.71 -25.40
N SER A 12 31.32 -6.66 -26.20
CA SER A 12 30.69 -6.37 -27.49
C SER A 12 29.33 -5.66 -27.30
N ARG A 13 28.89 -4.89 -28.29
CA ARG A 13 27.54 -4.31 -28.32
C ARG A 13 26.44 -5.36 -28.29
N GLU A 14 26.72 -6.52 -28.89
CA GLU A 14 25.85 -7.70 -28.90
C GLU A 14 25.94 -8.54 -27.61
N ALA A 15 26.71 -8.11 -26.61
CA ALA A 15 26.88 -8.87 -25.38
C ALA A 15 25.55 -9.05 -24.63
N SER A 16 25.35 -10.28 -24.17
CA SER A 16 24.23 -10.65 -23.31
C SER A 16 24.33 -9.99 -21.93
N ALA A 17 23.20 -9.86 -21.23
CA ALA A 17 23.15 -9.28 -19.88
C ALA A 17 24.09 -10.02 -18.90
N ASP A 18 24.25 -11.34 -19.06
CA ASP A 18 25.15 -12.15 -18.24
C ASP A 18 26.63 -11.86 -18.53
N GLU A 19 26.98 -11.59 -19.78
CA GLU A 19 28.34 -11.20 -20.18
C GLU A 19 28.70 -9.80 -19.65
N ILE A 20 27.76 -8.85 -19.74
CA ILE A 20 27.90 -7.49 -19.19
C ILE A 20 28.10 -7.55 -17.67
N LYS A 21 27.30 -8.36 -16.96
CA LYS A 21 27.41 -8.59 -15.52
C LYS A 21 28.71 -9.27 -15.11
N LYS A 22 29.20 -10.21 -15.92
CA LYS A 22 30.47 -10.91 -15.69
C LYS A 22 31.66 -9.96 -15.89
N ALA A 23 31.63 -9.12 -16.92
CA ALA A 23 32.65 -8.11 -17.18
C ALA A 23 32.71 -7.05 -16.07
N TYR A 24 31.55 -6.53 -15.65
CA TYR A 24 31.43 -5.62 -14.52
C TYR A 24 32.05 -6.20 -13.26
N ARG A 25 31.70 -7.43 -12.85
CA ARG A 25 32.27 -8.07 -11.65
C ARG A 25 33.79 -8.24 -11.72
N LYS A 26 34.34 -8.51 -12.89
CA LYS A 26 35.78 -8.66 -13.11
C LYS A 26 36.51 -7.32 -12.96
N LEU A 27 35.94 -6.25 -13.54
CA LEU A 27 36.51 -4.91 -13.49
C LEU A 27 36.32 -4.26 -12.12
N ALA A 28 35.16 -4.43 -11.49
CA ALA A 28 34.87 -3.95 -10.14
C ALA A 28 35.83 -4.55 -9.10
N ARG A 29 36.19 -5.83 -9.20
CA ARG A 29 37.21 -6.44 -8.33
C ARG A 29 38.62 -5.91 -8.59
N LYS A 30 38.93 -5.54 -9.83
CA LYS A 30 40.25 -5.02 -10.23
C LYS A 30 40.46 -3.57 -9.79
N TYR A 31 39.40 -2.76 -9.82
CA TYR A 31 39.44 -1.33 -9.52
C TYR A 31 38.81 -0.98 -8.16
N HIS A 32 38.49 -1.98 -7.33
CA HIS A 32 37.93 -1.75 -6.00
C HIS A 32 38.88 -0.89 -5.15
N PRO A 33 38.40 0.15 -4.45
CA PRO A 33 39.24 1.08 -3.69
C PRO A 33 40.13 0.39 -2.64
N ASP A 34 39.66 -0.73 -2.08
CA ASP A 34 40.42 -1.49 -1.07
C ASP A 34 41.46 -2.48 -1.65
N ILE A 35 41.39 -2.78 -2.96
CA ILE A 35 42.19 -3.85 -3.60
C ILE A 35 43.15 -3.28 -4.65
N SER A 36 42.75 -2.21 -5.34
CA SER A 36 43.52 -1.62 -6.43
C SER A 36 44.57 -0.64 -5.92
N LYS A 37 45.77 -0.70 -6.49
CA LYS A 37 46.87 0.24 -6.23
C LYS A 37 47.09 1.24 -7.36
N GLU A 38 46.22 1.24 -8.38
CA GLU A 38 46.30 2.17 -9.50
C GLU A 38 45.82 3.57 -9.08
N LYS A 39 46.56 4.61 -9.48
CA LYS A 39 46.22 6.02 -9.15
C LYS A 39 44.91 6.49 -9.76
N ASP A 40 44.46 5.83 -10.84
CA ASP A 40 43.23 6.14 -11.56
C ASP A 40 42.13 5.09 -11.28
N ALA A 41 42.28 4.26 -10.24
CA ALA A 41 41.34 3.18 -9.94
C ALA A 41 39.92 3.72 -9.63
N GLU A 42 39.85 4.85 -8.93
CA GLU A 42 38.60 5.50 -8.58
C GLU A 42 37.85 6.03 -9.83
N ALA A 43 38.55 6.74 -10.71
CA ALA A 43 37.99 7.25 -11.96
C ALA A 43 37.52 6.10 -12.88
N LYS A 44 38.30 5.02 -12.98
CA LYS A 44 37.92 3.83 -13.75
C LYS A 44 36.71 3.12 -13.14
N MET A 45 36.67 2.98 -11.82
CA MET A 45 35.52 2.37 -11.12
C MET A 45 34.24 3.17 -11.37
N GLN A 46 34.31 4.50 -11.32
CA GLN A 46 33.15 5.36 -11.62
C GLN A 46 32.65 5.12 -13.06
N ALA A 47 33.56 5.12 -14.03
CA ALA A 47 33.20 4.86 -15.44
C ALA A 47 32.58 3.46 -15.64
N ILE A 48 33.12 2.44 -14.96
CA ILE A 48 32.60 1.06 -14.97
C ILE A 48 31.20 0.96 -14.36
N ASN A 49 30.93 1.66 -13.26
CA ASN A 49 29.63 1.65 -12.60
C ASN A 49 28.55 2.31 -13.48
N VAL A 50 28.87 3.46 -14.08
CA VAL A 50 27.96 4.17 -15.00
C VAL A 50 27.65 3.33 -16.25
N ALA A 51 28.68 2.69 -16.82
CA ALA A 51 28.50 1.81 -17.96
C ALA A 51 27.62 0.59 -17.63
N TYR A 52 27.80 -0.01 -16.44
CA TYR A 52 26.99 -1.15 -16.02
C TYR A 52 25.53 -0.79 -15.72
N ASP A 53 25.26 0.33 -15.05
CA ASP A 53 23.87 0.76 -14.77
C ASP A 53 23.08 1.02 -16.06
N THR A 54 23.74 1.60 -17.06
CA THR A 54 23.12 1.86 -18.37
C THR A 54 22.91 0.57 -19.16
N LEU A 55 23.92 -0.31 -19.23
CA LEU A 55 23.88 -1.49 -20.09
C LEU A 55 23.16 -2.70 -19.47
N SER A 56 22.99 -2.74 -18.14
CA SER A 56 22.29 -3.84 -17.45
C SER A 56 20.77 -3.71 -17.44
N ASN A 57 20.24 -2.50 -17.70
CA ASN A 57 18.82 -2.24 -17.84
C ASN A 57 18.44 -2.21 -19.34
N THR A 58 17.43 -3.00 -19.72
CA THR A 58 17.00 -3.17 -21.12
C THR A 58 16.50 -1.87 -21.76
N GLU A 59 15.78 -1.04 -21.02
CA GLU A 59 15.24 0.24 -21.52
C GLU A 59 16.37 1.25 -21.73
N LYS A 60 17.23 1.43 -20.71
CA LYS A 60 18.40 2.32 -20.78
C LYS A 60 19.41 1.90 -21.85
N LYS A 61 19.64 0.60 -22.03
CA LYS A 61 20.49 0.06 -23.10
C LYS A 61 19.94 0.41 -24.47
N THR A 62 18.63 0.26 -24.67
CA THR A 62 17.97 0.56 -25.94
C THR A 62 18.08 2.04 -26.29
N GLU A 63 17.84 2.93 -25.33
CA GLU A 63 17.98 4.38 -25.51
C GLU A 63 19.44 4.77 -25.83
N TYR A 64 20.40 4.21 -25.09
CA TYR A 64 21.82 4.41 -25.35
C TYR A 64 22.27 3.89 -26.73
N ASP A 65 21.74 2.73 -27.16
CA ASP A 65 21.99 2.18 -28.49
C ASP A 65 21.38 3.06 -29.60
N GLN A 66 20.19 3.63 -29.40
CA GLN A 66 19.57 4.58 -30.33
C GLN A 66 20.39 5.88 -30.48
N ILE A 67 20.98 6.36 -29.38
CA ILE A 67 21.87 7.54 -29.39
C ILE A 67 23.16 7.24 -30.16
N LEU A 68 23.71 6.03 -30.04
CA LEU A 68 24.89 5.59 -30.79
C LEU A 68 24.62 5.43 -32.29
N ASP A 69 23.41 4.97 -32.68
CA ASP A 69 23.04 4.75 -34.08
C ASP A 69 22.61 6.04 -34.81
N HIS A 70 22.17 7.06 -34.08
CA HIS A 70 21.71 8.33 -34.64
C HIS A 70 22.48 9.55 -34.10
N PRO A 71 23.78 9.69 -34.41
CA PRO A 71 24.61 10.81 -33.93
C PRO A 71 24.15 12.19 -34.44
N GLN A 72 23.25 12.26 -35.43
CA GLN A 72 22.66 13.49 -35.96
C GLN A 72 21.22 13.77 -35.48
N GLY A 73 20.59 12.84 -34.75
CA GLY A 73 19.22 13.00 -34.23
C GLY A 73 19.11 13.96 -33.03
N PHE A 74 20.24 14.30 -32.40
CA PHE A 74 20.32 15.19 -31.24
C PHE A 74 20.29 16.69 -31.61
N ASN A 75 20.10 17.04 -32.88
CA ASN A 75 20.03 18.44 -33.33
C ASN A 75 18.66 19.11 -33.11
N ASN A 76 17.63 18.38 -32.66
CA ASN A 76 16.28 18.93 -32.52
C ASN A 76 15.79 19.13 -31.06
N PHE A 77 16.63 18.86 -30.05
CA PHE A 77 16.29 19.05 -28.63
C PHE A 77 17.13 20.13 -27.92
N GLY A 78 17.88 20.95 -28.64
CA GLY A 78 18.67 22.00 -28.00
C GLY A 78 19.48 22.83 -28.99
N GLN A 79 18.83 23.81 -29.60
CA GLN A 79 19.53 24.85 -30.34
C GLN A 79 20.33 25.70 -29.35
N GLY A 80 21.59 25.31 -29.08
CA GLY A 80 22.43 26.04 -28.12
C GLY A 80 23.85 25.51 -27.84
N ALA A 81 24.28 24.37 -28.37
CA ALA A 81 25.64 23.87 -28.11
C ALA A 81 26.23 23.15 -29.32
N ALA A 82 26.51 23.90 -30.40
CA ALA A 82 27.35 23.40 -31.47
C ALA A 82 28.83 23.60 -31.12
N GLN A 83 29.60 22.54 -31.34
CA GLN A 83 31.07 22.49 -31.47
C GLN A 83 31.87 22.10 -30.21
N GLY A 84 31.78 20.82 -29.84
CA GLY A 84 32.73 20.17 -28.94
C GLY A 84 32.28 18.75 -28.62
N GLY A 85 33.12 17.74 -28.87
CA GLY A 85 32.78 16.32 -28.74
C GLY A 85 32.19 15.94 -27.38
N PHE A 86 31.32 14.94 -27.39
CA PHE A 86 30.56 14.45 -26.23
C PHE A 86 31.50 13.89 -25.14
N ASP A 87 31.73 14.69 -24.10
CA ASP A 87 32.40 14.27 -22.86
C ASP A 87 31.33 14.19 -21.76
N GLY A 88 30.89 12.97 -21.45
CA GLY A 88 29.84 12.69 -20.48
C GLY A 88 30.16 13.15 -19.05
N ALA A 89 31.45 13.35 -18.71
CA ALA A 89 31.86 13.88 -17.41
C ALA A 89 31.73 15.41 -17.33
N GLN A 90 31.83 16.11 -18.47
CA GLN A 90 31.62 17.57 -18.55
C GLN A 90 30.14 17.92 -18.60
N PHE A 91 29.31 17.12 -19.27
CA PHE A 91 27.86 17.30 -19.29
C PHE A 91 27.25 17.21 -17.87
N TYR A 92 27.78 16.31 -17.04
CA TYR A 92 27.39 16.18 -15.63
C TYR A 92 27.90 17.32 -14.73
N ARG A 93 28.98 18.00 -15.10
CA ARG A 93 29.55 19.11 -14.31
C ARG A 93 28.87 20.45 -14.60
N GLN A 94 28.42 20.67 -15.83
CA GLN A 94 27.86 21.96 -16.26
C GLN A 94 26.35 22.09 -16.02
N GLY A 95 25.61 20.97 -15.91
CA GLY A 95 24.17 20.96 -15.59
C GLY A 95 23.81 21.39 -14.15
N PHE A 96 24.79 21.66 -13.29
CA PHE A 96 24.58 21.97 -11.85
C PHE A 96 24.83 23.44 -11.46
N THR A 97 24.96 24.36 -12.43
CA THR A 97 25.26 25.78 -12.12
C THR A 97 24.37 26.84 -12.79
N GLY A 98 23.38 26.46 -13.60
CA GLY A 98 22.46 27.41 -14.24
C GLY A 98 21.02 27.02 -13.98
N GLY A 99 20.29 27.84 -13.24
CA GLY A 99 18.90 27.57 -12.88
C GLY A 99 17.97 27.63 -14.08
N GLU A 100 17.14 26.61 -14.23
CA GLU A 100 15.74 26.70 -14.63
C GLU A 100 15.07 25.34 -14.39
N GLN A 101 13.82 25.39 -13.93
CA GLN A 101 13.01 24.24 -13.54
C GLN A 101 12.71 23.33 -14.74
N ALA A 102 13.17 22.08 -14.68
CA ALA A 102 12.58 20.97 -15.41
C ALA A 102 12.54 19.75 -14.49
N ASP A 103 11.33 19.21 -14.35
CA ASP A 103 10.92 18.10 -13.48
C ASP A 103 11.79 16.83 -13.68
N PHE A 104 12.74 16.60 -12.77
CA PHE A 104 13.45 15.32 -12.62
C PHE A 104 13.43 14.89 -11.13
N SER A 105 12.23 14.75 -10.57
CA SER A 105 11.99 14.43 -9.16
C SER A 105 12.41 13.01 -8.73
N GLY A 106 12.74 12.11 -9.67
CA GLY A 106 13.18 10.74 -9.36
C GLY A 106 14.71 10.54 -9.25
N PHE A 107 15.51 11.53 -9.63
CA PHE A 107 16.98 11.43 -9.67
C PHE A 107 17.66 12.13 -8.46
N GLU A 108 16.98 13.08 -7.82
CA GLU A 108 17.49 13.82 -6.66
C GLU A 108 17.62 12.92 -5.41
N ASP A 109 16.70 11.97 -5.21
CA ASP A 109 16.71 11.10 -4.02
C ASP A 109 17.78 10.01 -4.06
N LEU A 110 18.12 9.48 -5.25
CA LEU A 110 19.14 8.45 -5.37
C LEU A 110 20.56 9.04 -5.35
N PHE A 111 20.75 10.24 -5.92
CA PHE A 111 22.03 10.95 -5.85
C PHE A 111 22.21 11.73 -4.54
N GLY A 112 21.14 12.12 -3.85
CA GLY A 112 21.21 12.63 -2.47
C GLY A 112 21.66 11.57 -1.47
N ARG A 113 21.31 10.30 -1.71
CA ARG A 113 21.68 9.15 -0.87
C ARG A 113 23.08 8.59 -1.14
N PHE A 114 23.64 8.78 -2.35
CA PHE A 114 24.96 8.24 -2.73
C PHE A 114 26.02 9.32 -3.07
N GLY A 115 25.63 10.58 -3.27
CA GLY A 115 26.47 11.68 -3.76
C GLY A 115 26.95 12.68 -2.68
N ALA A 116 26.80 12.37 -1.40
CA ALA A 116 27.25 13.25 -0.30
C ALA A 116 28.77 13.23 -0.06
N GLY A 117 29.59 13.11 -1.11
CA GLY A 117 31.03 13.08 -0.92
C GLY A 117 31.87 13.16 -2.17
N PHE A 118 31.67 14.12 -3.08
CA PHE A 118 32.73 14.49 -4.03
C PHE A 118 32.60 15.94 -4.52
N GLY A 119 32.84 16.87 -3.59
CA GLY A 119 33.10 18.28 -3.88
C GLY A 119 34.39 18.68 -3.18
N GLY A 120 35.51 18.64 -3.90
CA GLY A 120 36.82 19.08 -3.41
C GLY A 120 36.85 20.60 -3.25
N GLY A 121 36.44 21.07 -2.07
CA GLY A 121 36.69 22.41 -1.56
C GLY A 121 37.38 22.27 -0.22
N GLN A 122 38.63 22.74 -0.14
CA GLN A 122 39.43 22.80 1.07
C GLN A 122 38.80 23.80 2.03
N GLN A 123 37.85 23.32 2.81
CA GLN A 123 37.09 24.11 3.76
C GLN A 123 36.69 23.15 4.87
N GLN A 124 37.34 23.34 6.02
CA GLN A 124 37.23 22.57 7.24
C GLN A 124 35.79 22.67 7.80
N HIS A 125 34.84 22.03 7.14
CA HIS A 125 33.48 21.90 7.59
C HIS A 125 33.38 20.62 8.40
N GLN A 126 33.09 20.78 9.68
CA GLN A 126 32.45 19.74 10.48
C GLN A 126 31.42 19.04 9.59
N ARG A 127 31.61 17.75 9.32
CA ARG A 127 30.56 16.89 8.79
C ARG A 127 29.42 16.91 9.81
N GLN A 128 28.55 17.92 9.72
CA GLN A 128 27.24 17.86 10.34
C GLN A 128 26.55 16.72 9.62
N GLN A 129 26.50 15.55 10.26
CA GLN A 129 25.66 14.45 9.83
C GLN A 129 24.25 15.03 9.68
N ARG A 130 23.79 15.19 8.43
CA ARG A 130 22.44 15.69 8.18
C ARG A 130 21.47 14.67 8.76
N SER A 131 20.60 15.13 9.65
CA SER A 131 19.50 14.36 10.22
C SER A 131 18.38 14.26 9.18
N TYR A 132 17.96 13.05 8.84
CA TYR A 132 16.82 12.83 7.94
C TYR A 132 15.65 12.28 8.74
N ARG A 133 14.47 12.86 8.54
CA ARG A 133 13.24 12.35 9.16
C ARG A 133 12.90 10.99 8.55
N GLY A 134 12.43 10.07 9.37
CA GLY A 134 11.91 8.78 8.90
C GLY A 134 10.59 8.94 8.14
N GLU A 135 10.33 8.02 7.22
CA GLU A 135 9.12 8.04 6.39
C GLU A 135 7.87 7.70 7.20
N ASP A 136 6.77 8.34 6.83
CA ASP A 136 5.45 8.00 7.34
C ASP A 136 5.04 6.60 6.82
N GLN A 137 4.33 5.83 7.64
CA GLN A 137 3.92 4.45 7.37
C GLN A 137 2.40 4.35 7.34
N HIS A 138 1.88 3.47 6.50
CA HIS A 138 0.44 3.20 6.39
C HIS A 138 0.18 1.72 6.66
N ALA A 139 -0.84 1.44 7.46
CA ALA A 139 -1.32 0.10 7.72
C ALA A 139 -2.86 0.10 7.69
N SER A 140 -3.46 -1.01 7.30
CA SER A 140 -4.89 -1.25 7.48
C SER A 140 -5.08 -2.35 8.51
N ILE A 141 -6.07 -2.18 9.38
CA ILE A 141 -6.47 -3.22 10.33
C ILE A 141 -7.96 -3.51 10.18
N GLU A 142 -8.27 -4.80 10.23
CA GLU A 142 -9.64 -5.29 10.24
C GLU A 142 -10.12 -5.45 11.68
N VAL A 143 -11.26 -4.86 12.01
CA VAL A 143 -11.81 -4.86 13.37
C VAL A 143 -13.27 -5.27 13.42
N ASP A 144 -13.70 -5.78 14.57
CA ASP A 144 -15.11 -6.08 14.79
C ASP A 144 -15.95 -4.80 14.81
N LEU A 145 -17.15 -4.87 14.21
CA LEU A 145 -18.08 -3.76 14.14
C LEU A 145 -18.44 -3.18 15.52
N ASP A 146 -18.42 -3.98 16.58
CA ASP A 146 -18.67 -3.54 17.96
C ASP A 146 -17.80 -2.33 18.37
N ILE A 147 -16.56 -2.26 17.86
CA ILE A 147 -15.66 -1.14 18.12
C ILE A 147 -16.23 0.18 17.58
N ALA A 148 -16.94 0.17 16.45
CA ALA A 148 -17.59 1.36 15.91
C ALA A 148 -18.64 1.92 16.89
N TYR A 149 -19.29 1.06 17.67
CA TYR A 149 -20.40 1.42 18.55
C TYR A 149 -19.94 1.85 19.94
N HIS A 150 -18.90 1.21 20.46
CA HIS A 150 -18.45 1.39 21.84
C HIS A 150 -17.10 2.11 21.96
N GLY A 151 -16.29 2.09 20.89
CA GLY A 151 -14.88 2.42 20.95
C GLY A 151 -14.10 1.36 21.73
N SER A 152 -12.79 1.26 21.47
CA SER A 152 -11.94 0.30 22.18
C SER A 152 -10.47 0.71 22.09
N THR A 153 -9.64 0.13 22.94
CA THR A 153 -8.18 0.16 22.80
C THR A 153 -7.72 -1.18 22.26
N GLN A 154 -7.23 -1.21 21.03
CA GLN A 154 -6.74 -2.41 20.37
C GLN A 154 -5.22 -2.51 20.46
N GLN A 155 -4.72 -3.72 20.70
CA GLN A 155 -3.29 -4.00 20.64
C GLN A 155 -2.95 -4.56 19.26
N ILE A 156 -2.20 -3.81 18.48
CA ILE A 156 -1.77 -4.23 17.14
C ILE A 156 -0.28 -4.52 17.14
N THR A 157 0.14 -5.54 16.40
CA THR A 157 1.57 -5.82 16.18
C THR A 157 1.88 -5.57 14.72
N LEU A 158 2.81 -4.65 14.47
CA LEU A 158 3.25 -4.25 13.15
C LEU A 158 4.68 -4.73 12.91
N GLN A 159 4.97 -5.02 11.66
CA GLN A 159 6.30 -5.35 11.17
C GLN A 159 6.80 -4.14 10.39
N ILE A 160 7.72 -3.38 10.98
CA ILE A 160 8.22 -2.15 10.38
C ILE A 160 9.60 -2.44 9.79
N PRO A 161 9.82 -2.18 8.50
CA PRO A 161 11.16 -2.20 7.92
C PRO A 161 12.01 -1.11 8.57
N THR A 162 13.12 -1.53 9.16
CA THR A 162 14.09 -0.67 9.84
C THR A 162 15.49 -0.94 9.29
N VAL A 163 16.45 -0.11 9.67
CA VAL A 163 17.86 -0.29 9.32
C VAL A 163 18.63 -0.44 10.62
N ASN A 164 19.43 -1.50 10.73
CA ASN A 164 20.24 -1.76 11.92
C ASN A 164 21.46 -0.82 12.00
N ALA A 165 22.24 -0.90 13.09
CA ALA A 165 23.43 -0.07 13.28
C ALA A 165 24.51 -0.24 12.20
N TYR A 166 24.46 -1.32 11.42
CA TYR A 166 25.38 -1.62 10.33
C TYR A 166 24.85 -1.19 8.95
N GLY A 167 23.67 -0.58 8.88
CA GLY A 167 23.07 -0.15 7.61
C GLY A 167 22.30 -1.24 6.87
N GLU A 168 22.06 -2.39 7.49
CA GLU A 168 21.37 -3.52 6.87
C GLU A 168 19.85 -3.46 7.14
N PRO A 169 19.02 -3.90 6.18
CA PRO A 169 17.58 -3.98 6.37
C PRO A 169 17.20 -5.03 7.41
N GLU A 170 16.40 -4.64 8.40
CA GLU A 170 15.90 -5.50 9.47
C GLU A 170 14.40 -5.23 9.68
N VAL A 171 13.62 -6.27 9.99
CA VAL A 171 12.19 -6.12 10.31
C VAL A 171 12.03 -6.05 11.82
N GLN A 172 11.63 -4.90 12.34
CA GLN A 172 11.32 -4.74 13.75
C GLN A 172 9.83 -5.02 14.01
N ARG A 173 9.55 -5.97 14.91
CA ARG A 173 8.19 -6.18 15.43
C ARG A 173 7.90 -5.15 16.51
N LYS A 174 6.82 -4.39 16.33
CA LYS A 174 6.40 -3.35 17.27
C LYS A 174 4.95 -3.56 17.65
N THR A 175 4.68 -3.66 18.94
CA THR A 175 3.33 -3.77 19.47
C THR A 175 2.87 -2.41 19.97
N LEU A 176 1.75 -1.92 19.44
CA LEU A 176 1.18 -0.61 19.73
C LEU A 176 -0.22 -0.76 20.31
N GLN A 177 -0.56 0.10 21.28
CA GLN A 177 -1.93 0.26 21.75
C GLN A 177 -2.56 1.43 21.00
N VAL A 178 -3.68 1.15 20.33
CA VAL A 178 -4.37 2.10 19.46
C VAL A 178 -5.76 2.32 20.01
N LYS A 179 -6.03 3.55 20.45
CA LYS A 179 -7.36 3.95 20.89
C LYS A 179 -8.21 4.27 19.67
N ILE A 180 -9.19 3.41 19.39
CA ILE A 180 -10.16 3.58 18.32
C ILE A 180 -11.40 4.25 18.93
N PRO A 181 -11.70 5.51 18.59
CA PRO A 181 -12.87 6.20 19.10
C PRO A 181 -14.17 5.57 18.59
N LYS A 182 -15.21 5.65 19.41
CA LYS A 182 -16.58 5.39 18.99
C LYS A 182 -16.94 6.24 17.78
N GLY A 183 -17.64 5.64 16.82
CA GLY A 183 -18.21 6.35 15.68
C GLY A 183 -17.28 6.57 14.50
N MET A 184 -16.12 5.94 14.51
CA MET A 184 -15.27 5.92 13.32
C MET A 184 -16.02 5.28 12.16
N LYS A 185 -15.85 5.87 10.98
CA LYS A 185 -16.33 5.30 9.72
C LYS A 185 -15.26 4.43 9.12
N GLU A 186 -15.68 3.50 8.30
CA GLU A 186 -14.78 2.71 7.49
C GLU A 186 -13.89 3.59 6.61
N GLY A 187 -12.63 3.19 6.45
CA GLY A 187 -11.62 3.93 5.69
C GLY A 187 -11.05 5.17 6.42
N GLN A 188 -11.56 5.52 7.61
CA GLN A 188 -10.94 6.59 8.40
C GLN A 188 -9.61 6.14 9.00
N GLN A 189 -8.67 7.09 9.09
CA GLN A 189 -7.31 6.83 9.55
C GLN A 189 -7.05 7.41 10.95
N ILE A 190 -6.36 6.62 11.78
CA ILE A 190 -5.82 7.04 13.07
C ILE A 190 -4.33 7.34 12.91
N ARG A 191 -3.92 8.57 13.22
CA ARG A 191 -2.52 8.97 13.21
C ARG A 191 -1.86 8.69 14.55
N LEU A 192 -0.78 7.92 14.53
CA LEU A 192 0.14 7.69 15.64
C LEU A 192 1.46 8.40 15.38
N SER A 193 1.62 9.57 15.99
CA SER A 193 2.79 10.44 15.79
C SER A 193 4.08 9.78 16.27
N GLY A 194 5.12 9.82 15.44
CA GLY A 194 6.45 9.25 15.75
C GLY A 194 6.51 7.72 15.78
N GLN A 195 5.44 7.03 15.38
CA GLN A 195 5.36 5.57 15.37
C GLN A 195 5.67 4.94 13.99
N GLY A 196 5.96 5.76 12.97
CA GLY A 196 6.39 5.32 11.63
C GLY A 196 7.87 4.90 11.61
N GLN A 197 8.51 5.02 10.44
CA GLN A 197 9.90 4.60 10.26
C GLN A 197 10.86 5.46 11.09
N SER A 198 11.94 4.85 11.58
CA SER A 198 12.98 5.56 12.33
C SER A 198 13.72 6.58 11.46
N GLY A 199 13.98 7.77 12.01
CA GLY A 199 14.82 8.76 11.35
C GLY A 199 16.31 8.38 11.36
N ILE A 200 17.08 8.98 10.45
CA ILE A 200 18.52 8.73 10.28
C ILE A 200 19.30 9.89 10.92
N ASN A 201 20.44 9.58 11.56
CA ASN A 201 21.33 10.55 12.20
C ASN A 201 20.61 11.46 13.22
N GLY A 202 19.74 10.89 14.06
CA GLY A 202 18.98 11.65 15.07
C GLY A 202 17.79 12.44 14.50
N GLY A 203 17.42 12.21 13.23
CA GLY A 203 16.17 12.74 12.69
C GLY A 203 14.94 12.16 13.37
N ALA A 204 13.84 12.91 13.37
CA ALA A 204 12.58 12.46 13.97
C ALA A 204 12.01 11.23 13.22
N ASN A 205 11.26 10.40 13.94
CA ASN A 205 10.53 9.30 13.32
C ASN A 205 9.37 9.80 12.45
N GLY A 206 9.00 9.01 11.45
CA GLY A 206 7.75 9.20 10.72
C GLY A 206 6.52 8.96 11.60
N ASN A 207 5.34 9.28 11.06
CA ASN A 207 4.05 8.93 11.65
C ASN A 207 3.60 7.56 11.14
N LEU A 208 2.68 6.94 11.86
CA LEU A 208 1.97 5.77 11.38
C LEU A 208 0.48 6.12 11.24
N TYR A 209 -0.09 5.88 10.07
CA TYR A 209 -1.52 6.02 9.79
C TYR A 209 -2.14 4.63 9.73
N ILE A 210 -3.15 4.41 10.55
CA ILE A 210 -3.87 3.14 10.62
C ILE A 210 -5.27 3.36 10.08
N GLU A 211 -5.57 2.79 8.92
CA GLU A 211 -6.90 2.71 8.37
C GLU A 211 -7.71 1.63 9.08
N ILE A 212 -8.97 1.96 9.41
CA ILE A 212 -9.90 1.01 10.03
C ILE A 212 -10.82 0.43 8.95
N GLN A 213 -10.85 -0.90 8.88
CA GLN A 213 -11.81 -1.67 8.08
C GLN A 213 -12.64 -2.52 9.00
N TYR A 214 -13.95 -2.61 8.73
CA TYR A 214 -14.83 -3.47 9.52
C TYR A 214 -14.90 -4.85 8.88
N LYS A 215 -14.92 -5.90 9.70
CA LYS A 215 -15.09 -7.27 9.19
C LYS A 215 -16.39 -7.38 8.40
N ASP A 216 -16.27 -7.65 7.11
CA ASP A 216 -17.41 -7.93 6.24
C ASP A 216 -17.72 -9.42 6.29
N THR A 217 -18.99 -9.76 6.51
CA THR A 217 -19.45 -11.15 6.67
C THR A 217 -20.82 -11.32 6.04
N ASP A 218 -21.23 -12.56 5.77
CA ASP A 218 -22.57 -12.88 5.26
C ASP A 218 -23.73 -12.33 6.14
N ARG A 219 -23.43 -12.01 7.41
CA ARG A 219 -24.41 -11.48 8.36
C ARG A 219 -24.29 -9.98 8.59
N VAL A 220 -23.17 -9.36 8.30
CA VAL A 220 -22.88 -7.97 8.68
C VAL A 220 -22.12 -7.31 7.56
N HIS A 221 -22.68 -6.20 7.09
CA HIS A 221 -22.05 -5.33 6.09
C HIS A 221 -22.21 -3.87 6.51
N VAL A 222 -21.23 -3.03 6.20
CA VAL A 222 -21.21 -1.61 6.56
C VAL A 222 -21.12 -0.77 5.29
N GLU A 223 -22.00 0.22 5.15
CA GLU A 223 -21.95 1.20 4.06
C GLU A 223 -21.91 2.61 4.65
N GLY A 224 -20.70 3.18 4.72
CA GLY A 224 -20.46 4.52 5.25
C GLY A 224 -20.74 4.65 6.75
N SER A 225 -21.98 4.89 7.13
CA SER A 225 -22.42 4.88 8.55
C SER A 225 -23.63 3.97 8.78
N ASP A 226 -24.18 3.43 7.70
CA ASP A 226 -25.29 2.48 7.75
C ASP A 226 -24.73 1.08 7.95
N VAL A 227 -25.48 0.26 8.67
CA VAL A 227 -25.13 -1.13 8.98
C VAL A 227 -26.25 -2.02 8.50
N TYR A 228 -25.90 -3.10 7.82
CA TYR A 228 -26.79 -4.12 7.34
C TYR A 228 -26.53 -5.39 8.15
N LEU A 229 -27.57 -5.89 8.83
CA LEU A 229 -27.48 -7.05 9.70
C LEU A 229 -28.51 -8.10 9.26
N THR A 230 -28.05 -9.28 8.88
CA THR A 230 -28.92 -10.41 8.56
C THR A 230 -29.44 -11.07 9.84
N VAL A 231 -30.75 -11.05 10.01
CA VAL A 231 -31.45 -11.60 11.18
C VAL A 231 -32.28 -12.80 10.75
N ASP A 232 -32.03 -13.92 11.42
CA ASP A 232 -32.80 -15.14 11.20
C ASP A 232 -34.13 -15.01 11.94
N VAL A 233 -35.23 -15.30 11.23
CA VAL A 233 -36.59 -15.31 11.77
C VAL A 233 -37.29 -16.60 11.36
N ALA A 234 -38.16 -17.13 12.21
CA ALA A 234 -38.90 -18.33 11.87
C ALA A 234 -40.10 -18.00 10.94
N PRO A 235 -40.61 -18.99 10.16
CA PRO A 235 -41.63 -18.72 9.14
C PRO A 235 -42.94 -18.20 9.74
N TRP A 236 -43.32 -18.66 10.94
CA TRP A 236 -44.51 -18.17 11.63
C TRP A 236 -44.34 -16.75 12.17
N GLU A 237 -43.13 -16.34 12.57
CA GLU A 237 -42.86 -14.97 13.03
C GLU A 237 -43.01 -13.99 11.86
N ALA A 238 -42.48 -14.37 10.69
CA ALA A 238 -42.62 -13.61 9.46
C ALA A 238 -44.06 -13.58 8.95
N ALA A 239 -44.77 -14.71 8.97
CA ALA A 239 -46.15 -14.79 8.50
C ALA A 239 -47.12 -14.01 9.39
N LEU A 240 -47.06 -14.23 10.71
CA LEU A 240 -48.02 -13.67 11.67
C LEU A 240 -47.66 -12.24 12.08
N GLY A 241 -46.39 -11.85 12.01
CA GLY A 241 -45.91 -10.60 12.59
C GLY A 241 -45.91 -10.65 14.12
N GLN A 242 -44.76 -10.33 14.73
CA GLN A 242 -44.63 -10.27 16.18
C GLN A 242 -43.44 -9.40 16.59
N GLY A 243 -43.39 -9.01 17.87
CA GLY A 243 -42.19 -8.44 18.46
C GLY A 243 -41.12 -9.52 18.65
N ILE A 244 -39.92 -9.29 18.11
CA ILE A 244 -38.74 -10.12 18.32
C ILE A 244 -37.63 -9.32 19.00
N GLU A 245 -36.81 -9.98 19.82
CA GLU A 245 -35.60 -9.40 20.37
C GLU A 245 -34.42 -9.71 19.44
N VAL A 246 -33.76 -8.66 18.94
CA VAL A 246 -32.60 -8.78 18.05
C VAL A 246 -31.36 -8.27 18.78
N LYS A 247 -30.33 -9.11 18.87
CA LYS A 247 -29.00 -8.68 19.33
C LYS A 247 -28.33 -7.89 18.23
N THR A 248 -28.10 -6.60 18.46
CA THR A 248 -27.45 -5.72 17.49
C THR A 248 -26.14 -5.16 18.05
N PRO A 249 -25.23 -4.65 17.20
CA PRO A 249 -24.05 -3.92 17.66
C PRO A 249 -24.35 -2.70 18.54
N ALA A 250 -25.56 -2.14 18.46
CA ALA A 250 -26.03 -1.06 19.32
C ALA A 250 -26.61 -1.56 20.66
N GLY A 251 -26.59 -2.87 20.91
CA GLY A 251 -27.28 -3.54 22.02
C GLY A 251 -28.53 -4.31 21.58
N PRO A 252 -29.22 -5.00 22.50
CA PRO A 252 -30.47 -5.69 22.20
C PRO A 252 -31.58 -4.69 21.86
N LEU A 253 -32.36 -4.97 20.81
CA LEU A 253 -33.49 -4.15 20.36
C LEU A 253 -34.73 -5.01 20.16
N ASN A 254 -35.88 -4.51 20.64
CA ASN A 254 -37.17 -5.10 20.31
C ASN A 254 -37.66 -4.53 18.97
N VAL A 255 -37.89 -5.42 18.00
CA VAL A 255 -38.28 -5.07 16.63
C VAL A 255 -39.62 -5.72 16.33
N ASN A 256 -40.58 -4.93 15.84
CA ASN A 256 -41.85 -5.46 15.41
C ASN A 256 -41.77 -5.93 13.96
N LEU A 257 -41.93 -7.23 13.74
CA LEU A 257 -42.03 -7.79 12.39
C LEU A 257 -43.41 -7.46 11.80
N PRO A 258 -43.48 -6.98 10.55
CA PRO A 258 -44.76 -6.81 9.88
C PRO A 258 -45.39 -8.18 9.59
N HIS A 259 -46.71 -8.23 9.46
CA HIS A 259 -47.40 -9.42 8.98
C HIS A 259 -46.98 -9.71 7.54
N ASN A 260 -46.90 -11.00 7.18
CA ASN A 260 -46.47 -11.45 5.86
C ASN A 260 -45.11 -10.88 5.41
N ALA A 261 -44.14 -10.81 6.33
CA ALA A 261 -42.78 -10.41 6.04
C ALA A 261 -42.14 -11.36 5.01
N LYS A 262 -41.29 -10.81 4.14
CA LYS A 262 -40.68 -11.53 3.01
C LYS A 262 -39.20 -11.83 3.24
N GLN A 263 -38.70 -12.88 2.59
CA GLN A 263 -37.27 -13.17 2.49
C GLN A 263 -36.52 -11.95 1.92
N GLY A 264 -35.43 -11.55 2.58
CA GLY A 264 -34.60 -10.41 2.19
C GLY A 264 -35.23 -9.04 2.44
N GLN A 265 -36.44 -8.96 3.01
CA GLN A 265 -37.06 -7.68 3.34
C GLN A 265 -36.19 -6.92 4.34
N GLN A 266 -36.00 -5.63 4.09
CA GLN A 266 -35.19 -4.76 4.95
C GLN A 266 -36.09 -3.98 5.92
N LEU A 267 -35.79 -4.07 7.21
CA LEU A 267 -36.40 -3.25 8.24
C LEU A 267 -35.40 -2.19 8.70
N ARG A 268 -35.72 -0.91 8.42
CA ARG A 268 -34.86 0.22 8.81
C ARG A 268 -35.14 0.64 10.25
N LEU A 269 -34.11 0.57 11.08
CA LEU A 269 -34.05 1.13 12.42
C LEU A 269 -33.29 2.45 12.37
N LYS A 270 -34.04 3.55 12.45
CA LYS A 270 -33.51 4.90 12.34
C LYS A 270 -32.51 5.20 13.46
N ASP A 271 -31.42 5.87 13.11
CA ASP A 271 -30.36 6.32 14.03
C ASP A 271 -29.70 5.19 14.86
N LYS A 272 -29.75 3.96 14.35
CA LYS A 272 -29.16 2.75 14.98
C LYS A 272 -27.94 2.18 14.25
N GLY A 273 -27.44 2.86 13.21
CA GLY A 273 -26.18 2.51 12.55
C GLY A 273 -24.96 2.98 13.36
N ILE A 274 -23.83 3.19 12.69
CA ILE A 274 -22.61 3.68 13.33
C ILE A 274 -22.89 5.05 13.98
N PRO A 275 -22.62 5.22 15.29
CA PRO A 275 -22.95 6.41 16.03
C PRO A 275 -22.02 7.57 15.66
N ASN A 276 -22.56 8.70 15.20
CA ASN A 276 -21.77 9.91 14.93
C ASN A 276 -22.65 11.15 15.11
N LYS A 277 -22.14 12.36 14.86
CA LYS A 277 -22.93 13.60 14.85
C LYS A 277 -24.15 13.47 13.93
N THR A 278 -23.95 12.85 12.77
CA THR A 278 -25.02 12.35 11.91
C THR A 278 -24.97 10.83 11.96
N PRO A 279 -25.79 10.18 12.80
CA PRO A 279 -25.77 8.72 12.94
C PRO A 279 -26.33 8.07 11.67
N GLY A 280 -25.79 6.90 11.32
CA GLY A 280 -26.38 6.09 10.27
C GLY A 280 -27.58 5.27 10.76
N HIS A 281 -28.05 4.37 9.92
CA HIS A 281 -29.20 3.52 10.14
C HIS A 281 -28.80 2.05 10.20
N LEU A 282 -29.57 1.26 10.95
CA LEU A 282 -29.43 -0.19 10.95
C LEU A 282 -30.53 -0.78 10.08
N TYR A 283 -30.16 -1.54 9.07
CA TYR A 283 -31.07 -2.29 8.22
C TYR A 283 -31.01 -3.76 8.62
N LEU A 284 -32.11 -4.26 9.17
CA LEU A 284 -32.24 -5.69 9.42
C LEU A 284 -32.72 -6.37 8.15
N ILE A 285 -31.89 -7.24 7.59
CA ILE A 285 -32.23 -8.05 6.42
C ILE A 285 -32.83 -9.36 6.94
N LEU A 286 -34.11 -9.58 6.68
CA LEU A 286 -34.81 -10.76 7.18
C LEU A 286 -34.39 -12.01 6.39
N ASN A 287 -33.89 -13.02 7.12
CA ASN A 287 -33.65 -14.35 6.60
C ASN A 287 -34.64 -15.33 7.25
N ILE A 288 -35.60 -15.83 6.49
CA ILE A 288 -36.61 -16.77 6.97
C ILE A 288 -35.99 -18.17 6.97
N VAL A 289 -35.80 -18.72 8.18
CA VAL A 289 -35.17 -20.02 8.38
C VAL A 289 -36.23 -21.05 8.77
N PHE A 290 -36.34 -22.12 7.98
CA PHE A 290 -37.25 -23.22 8.28
C PHE A 290 -36.59 -24.18 9.27
N PRO A 291 -37.22 -24.47 10.43
CA PRO A 291 -36.66 -25.44 11.36
C PRO A 291 -36.66 -26.84 10.74
N PRO A 292 -35.55 -27.58 10.80
CA PRO A 292 -35.51 -28.95 10.31
C PRO A 292 -36.43 -29.84 11.15
N ALA A 293 -37.25 -30.67 10.48
CA ALA A 293 -38.14 -31.62 11.15
C ALA A 293 -37.41 -32.96 11.40
N HIS A 294 -37.05 -33.22 12.66
CA HIS A 294 -36.34 -34.42 13.08
C HIS A 294 -37.27 -35.48 13.67
N SER A 295 -38.39 -35.07 14.28
CA SER A 295 -39.39 -35.95 14.89
C SER A 295 -40.64 -36.10 14.01
N GLU A 296 -41.41 -37.17 14.25
CA GLU A 296 -42.69 -37.38 13.58
C GLU A 296 -43.70 -36.26 13.87
N LYS A 297 -43.68 -35.72 15.10
CA LYS A 297 -44.52 -34.58 15.46
C LYS A 297 -44.20 -33.33 14.64
N GLU A 298 -42.91 -33.03 14.42
CA GLU A 298 -42.47 -31.89 13.60
C GLU A 298 -42.82 -32.09 12.12
N LYS A 299 -42.66 -33.30 11.59
CA LYS A 299 -43.08 -33.63 10.22
C LYS A 299 -44.59 -33.46 10.04
N GLN A 300 -45.38 -33.93 11.01
CA GLN A 300 -46.82 -33.78 10.99
C GLN A 300 -47.26 -32.30 11.01
N ALA A 301 -46.55 -31.43 11.74
CA ALA A 301 -46.82 -30.00 11.74
C ALA A 301 -46.65 -29.38 10.33
N TYR A 302 -45.61 -29.76 9.60
CA TYR A 302 -45.42 -29.32 8.22
C TYR A 302 -46.46 -29.88 7.25
N GLN A 303 -46.90 -31.13 7.44
CA GLN A 303 -47.98 -31.72 6.64
C GLN A 303 -49.30 -30.94 6.82
N GLN A 304 -49.67 -30.66 8.08
CA GLN A 304 -50.86 -29.86 8.38
C GLN A 304 -50.78 -28.44 7.80
N LEU A 305 -49.59 -27.83 7.85
CA LEU A 305 -49.36 -26.53 7.23
C LEU A 305 -49.57 -26.61 5.71
N ALA A 306 -49.00 -27.61 5.04
CA ALA A 306 -49.16 -27.81 3.60
C ALA A 306 -50.63 -28.03 3.20
N GLU A 307 -51.37 -28.83 3.97
CA GLU A 307 -52.81 -29.06 3.75
C GLU A 307 -53.64 -27.78 3.93
N ALA A 308 -53.33 -26.98 4.95
CA ALA A 308 -54.01 -25.70 5.20
C ALA A 308 -53.81 -24.68 4.07
N PHE A 309 -52.68 -24.77 3.34
CA PHE A 309 -52.33 -23.88 2.22
C PHE A 309 -52.35 -24.61 0.86
N ALA A 310 -53.26 -25.57 0.66
CA ALA A 310 -53.31 -26.40 -0.55
C ALA A 310 -53.47 -25.62 -1.87
N SER A 311 -53.96 -24.38 -1.84
CA SER A 311 -54.08 -23.48 -3.00
C SER A 311 -52.87 -22.57 -3.23
N PHE A 312 -51.83 -22.64 -2.39
CA PHE A 312 -50.65 -21.79 -2.54
C PHE A 312 -49.73 -22.31 -3.66
N GLU A 313 -49.49 -21.47 -4.66
CA GLU A 313 -48.66 -21.78 -5.83
C GLU A 313 -47.34 -20.99 -5.82
N PRO A 314 -46.30 -21.42 -5.09
CA PRO A 314 -45.05 -20.66 -4.93
C PRO A 314 -44.18 -20.55 -6.20
N ARG A 315 -44.59 -21.19 -7.30
CA ARG A 315 -43.89 -21.21 -8.60
C ARG A 315 -44.76 -20.70 -9.75
N SER A 316 -45.84 -19.98 -9.42
CA SER A 316 -46.79 -19.42 -10.40
C SER A 316 -46.22 -18.23 -11.19
N SER A 317 -45.12 -17.65 -10.73
CA SER A 317 -44.40 -16.60 -11.46
C SER A 317 -43.51 -17.19 -12.55
N HIS A 318 -44.05 -17.21 -13.78
CA HIS A 318 -43.30 -17.22 -15.04
C HIS A 318 -43.74 -16.05 -15.91
#